data_AF-A0A257MTB6-F1
#
_entry.id   AF-A0A257MTB6-F1
#
_cell.length_a   1.000
_cell.length_b   1.000
_cell.length_c   1.000
_cell.angle_alpha   90.00
_cell.angle_beta   90.00
_cell.angle_gamma   90.00
#
_symmetry.space_group_name_H-M   'P 1'
#
loop_
_entity.id
_entity.type
_entity.pdbx_description
1 polymer ?
#
loop_
_entity_poly.entity_id
_entity_poly.type
_entity_poly.pdbx_seq_one_letter_code
_entity_poly.pdbx_strand_id
1 'polypeptide(L)'
;MNALTQNLLVSRFRSYYLESSLEPPPGLDSREWGFLFFDDSGMRRHKSFFSRGELVDYVRAMVPRHVYHSAAYYQRPGAPTMKEKIWKGADLIFDLDADHLR
;
A
#
# COMPACT_ATOMS: atom_id res chain seq x y z
N MET A 1 -20.03 -1.73 -10.39
CA MET A 1 -20.42 -2.53 -9.21
C MET A 1 -21.59 -1.84 -8.54
N ASN A 2 -22.62 -2.56 -8.05
CA ASN A 2 -23.72 -1.92 -7.34
C ASN A 2 -23.33 -1.56 -5.90
N ALA A 3 -24.09 -0.65 -5.26
CA ALA A 3 -23.77 -0.15 -3.93
C ALA A 3 -23.81 -1.25 -2.84
N LEU A 4 -24.70 -2.23 -2.95
CA LEU A 4 -24.82 -3.32 -1.97
C LEU A 4 -23.57 -4.21 -1.98
N THR A 5 -23.12 -4.61 -3.17
CA THR A 5 -21.89 -5.38 -3.34
C THR A 5 -20.67 -4.60 -2.85
N GLN A 6 -20.60 -3.30 -3.15
CA GLN A 6 -19.50 -2.45 -2.69
C GLN A 6 -19.46 -2.36 -1.16
N ASN A 7 -20.59 -2.09 -0.51
CA ASN A 7 -20.68 -1.99 0.94
C ASN A 7 -20.33 -3.32 1.62
N LEU A 8 -20.76 -4.45 1.04
CA LEU A 8 -20.39 -5.77 1.52
C LEU A 8 -18.87 -5.97 1.45
N LEU A 9 -18.23 -5.64 0.33
CA LEU A 9 -16.78 -5.78 0.18
C LEU A 9 -16.01 -4.89 1.16
N VAL A 10 -16.40 -3.62 1.29
CA VAL A 10 -15.78 -2.69 2.25
C VAL A 10 -15.90 -3.23 3.68
N SER A 11 -17.06 -3.77 4.06
CA SER A 11 -17.27 -4.39 5.37
C SER A 11 -16.37 -5.60 5.60
N ARG A 12 -16.20 -6.47 4.59
CA ARG A 12 -15.31 -7.64 4.66
C ARG A 12 -13.84 -7.24 4.78
N PHE A 13 -13.38 -6.28 3.98
CA PHE A 13 -12.02 -5.76 4.06
C PHE A 13 -11.74 -5.10 5.41
N ARG A 14 -12.70 -4.32 5.94
CA ARG A 14 -12.57 -3.72 7.28
C ARG A 14 -12.41 -4.77 8.36
N SER A 15 -13.25 -5.81 8.34
CA SER A 15 -13.16 -6.91 9.31
C SER A 15 -11.81 -7.60 9.23
N TYR A 16 -11.36 -7.89 8.01
CA TYR A 16 -10.03 -8.48 7.77
C TYR A 16 -8.89 -7.62 8.32
N TYR A 17 -8.88 -6.30 8.06
CA TYR A 17 -7.80 -5.42 8.56
C TYR A 17 -7.83 -5.22 10.09
N LEU A 18 -8.98 -5.41 10.74
CA LEU A 18 -9.07 -5.38 12.21
C LEU A 18 -8.49 -6.64 12.84
N GLU A 19 -8.75 -7.81 12.26
CA GLU A 19 -8.34 -9.11 12.79
C GLU A 19 -6.92 -9.52 12.38
N SER A 20 -6.47 -9.12 11.18
CA SER A 20 -5.17 -9.51 10.64
C SER A 20 -4.01 -8.69 11.21
N SER A 21 -2.84 -9.33 11.28
CA SER A 21 -1.56 -8.68 11.57
C SER A 21 -0.94 -8.21 10.27
N LEU A 22 -0.82 -6.91 10.08
CA LEU A 22 -0.11 -6.35 8.93
C LEU A 22 1.37 -6.17 9.30
N GLU A 23 2.21 -7.06 8.77
CA GLU A 23 3.66 -6.96 8.95
C GLU A 23 4.28 -6.12 7.83
N PRO A 24 4.97 -5.01 8.15
CA PRO A 24 5.61 -4.19 7.14
C PRO A 24 6.88 -4.85 6.60
N PRO A 25 7.27 -4.53 5.35
CA PRO A 25 8.54 -4.98 4.81
C PRO A 25 9.73 -4.35 5.56
N PRO A 26 10.95 -4.93 5.43
CA PRO A 26 12.17 -4.26 5.85
C PRO A 26 12.30 -2.86 5.26
N GLY A 27 12.80 -1.92 6.06
CA GLY A 27 12.98 -0.52 5.64
C GLY A 27 11.67 0.25 5.47
N LEU A 28 10.61 -0.08 6.22
CA LEU A 28 9.30 0.61 6.24
C LEU A 28 9.41 2.12 6.00
N ASP A 29 10.26 2.78 6.79
CA ASP A 29 10.45 4.23 6.89
C ASP A 29 11.14 4.86 5.67
N SER A 30 11.76 4.03 4.83
CA SER A 30 12.42 4.45 3.59
C SER A 30 11.64 4.07 2.34
N ARG A 31 10.43 3.51 2.48
CA ARG A 31 9.58 3.11 1.34
C ARG A 31 8.42 4.07 1.10
N GLU A 32 8.11 4.30 -0.18
CA GLU A 32 6.86 4.93 -0.58
C GLU A 32 5.73 3.90 -0.50
N TRP A 33 4.58 4.32 -0.02
CA TRP A 33 3.36 3.53 0.03
C TRP A 33 2.31 4.08 -0.95
N GLY A 34 1.58 3.14 -1.55
CA GLY A 34 0.53 3.41 -2.53
C GLY A 34 -0.73 2.63 -2.22
N PHE A 35 -1.88 3.26 -2.40
CA PHE A 35 -3.18 2.68 -2.04
C PHE A 35 -4.20 2.90 -3.15
N LEU A 36 -4.99 1.86 -3.44
CA LEU A 36 -6.21 1.96 -4.23
C LEU A 36 -7.40 1.69 -3.33
N PHE A 37 -8.44 2.53 -3.44
CA PHE A 37 -9.67 2.40 -2.67
C PHE A 37 -10.78 1.77 -3.51
N PHE A 38 -11.94 1.59 -2.89
CA PHE A 38 -13.17 1.18 -3.57
C PHE A 38 -13.89 2.35 -4.26
N ASP A 39 -13.36 3.56 -4.11
CA ASP A 39 -13.75 4.73 -4.90
C ASP A 39 -12.95 4.79 -6.21
N ASP A 40 -13.44 5.59 -7.16
CA ASP A 40 -12.79 5.80 -8.46
C ASP A 40 -11.75 6.95 -8.41
N SER A 41 -11.19 7.27 -7.24
CA SER A 41 -10.25 8.40 -7.07
C SER A 41 -8.82 8.10 -7.56
N GLY A 42 -8.59 6.91 -8.10
CA GLY A 42 -7.28 6.45 -8.56
C GLY A 42 -6.33 6.10 -7.41
N MET A 43 -5.03 6.03 -7.74
CA MET A 43 -3.99 5.62 -6.78
C MET A 43 -3.56 6.78 -5.89
N ARG A 44 -3.70 6.61 -4.57
CA ARG A 44 -3.14 7.55 -3.58
C ARG A 44 -1.71 7.15 -3.26
N ARG A 45 -0.76 8.01 -3.65
CA ARG A 45 0.68 7.79 -3.57
C ARG A 45 1.38 8.78 -2.64
N HIS A 46 2.71 8.72 -2.58
CA HIS A 46 3.54 9.62 -1.75
C HIS A 46 3.23 9.53 -0.25
N LYS A 47 2.82 8.35 0.21
CA LYS A 47 2.70 8.06 1.64
C LYS A 47 3.99 7.42 2.15
N SER A 48 4.27 7.65 3.42
CA SER A 48 5.37 7.04 4.16
C SER A 48 4.95 6.90 5.60
N PHE A 49 5.43 5.85 6.26
CA PHE A 49 5.10 5.55 7.65
C PHE A 49 6.40 5.31 8.40
N PHE A 50 6.48 5.76 9.64
CA PHE A 50 7.69 5.64 10.46
C PHE A 50 7.56 4.55 11.53
N SER A 51 6.39 3.93 11.64
CA SER A 51 6.18 2.77 12.52
C SER A 51 5.12 1.83 11.97
N ARG A 52 5.19 0.56 12.39
CA ARG A 52 4.16 -0.44 12.10
C ARG A 52 2.78 0.01 12.57
N GLY A 53 2.68 0.64 13.74
CA GLY A 53 1.42 1.15 14.29
C GLY A 53 0.76 2.16 13.37
N GLU A 54 1.53 3.14 12.88
CA GLU A 54 1.03 4.17 11.95
C GLU A 54 0.46 3.57 10.65
N LEU A 55 1.17 2.61 10.06
CA LEU A 55 0.71 1.89 8.87
C LEU A 55 -0.59 1.10 9.16
N VAL A 56 -0.62 0.36 10.27
CA VAL A 56 -1.77 -0.45 10.68
C VAL A 56 -2.99 0.43 10.90
N ASP A 57 -2.84 1.52 11.64
CA ASP A 57 -3.93 2.46 11.94
C ASP A 57 -4.46 3.10 10.65
N TYR A 58 -3.57 3.48 9.73
CA TYR A 58 -3.96 4.03 8.43
C TYR A 58 -4.78 3.03 7.60
N VAL A 59 -4.31 1.78 7.49
CA VAL A 59 -5.00 0.74 6.71
C VAL A 59 -6.36 0.39 7.32
N ARG A 60 -6.45 0.31 8.65
CA ARG A 60 -7.72 0.05 9.36
C ARG A 60 -8.72 1.19 9.21
N ALA A 61 -8.27 2.44 9.26
CA ALA A 61 -9.13 3.61 9.12
C ALA A 61 -9.62 3.77 7.67
N MET A 62 -8.74 3.59 6.69
CA MET A 62 -9.02 3.93 5.29
C MET A 62 -9.58 2.77 4.47
N VAL A 63 -9.40 1.52 4.92
CA VAL A 63 -9.92 0.29 4.28
C VAL A 63 -9.60 0.21 2.78
N PRO A 64 -8.31 0.22 2.40
CA PRO A 64 -7.91 0.16 0.99
C PRO A 64 -8.27 -1.20 0.36
N ARG A 65 -8.62 -1.19 -0.92
CA ARG A 65 -8.82 -2.38 -1.74
C ARG A 65 -7.48 -3.01 -2.13
N HIS A 66 -6.47 -2.19 -2.38
CA HIS A 66 -5.11 -2.65 -2.65
C HIS A 66 -4.10 -1.80 -1.87
N VAL A 67 -3.07 -2.46 -1.36
CA VAL A 67 -1.97 -1.86 -0.61
C VAL A 67 -0.67 -2.25 -1.29
N TYR A 68 0.16 -1.26 -1.59
CA TYR A 68 1.46 -1.44 -2.23
C TYR A 68 2.53 -0.66 -1.48
N HIS A 69 3.76 -1.11 -1.58
CA HIS A 69 4.94 -0.33 -1.26
C HIS A 69 5.93 -0.36 -2.42
N SER A 70 6.81 0.63 -2.49
CA SER A 70 7.87 0.66 -3.49
C SER A 70 8.89 -0.45 -3.25
N ALA A 71 9.42 -1.01 -4.35
CA ALA A 71 10.66 -1.80 -4.33
C ALA A 71 11.88 -0.92 -4.00
N ALA A 72 11.81 0.35 -4.39
CA ALA A 72 12.83 1.34 -4.14
C ALA A 72 12.81 1.85 -2.69
N TYR A 73 14.00 2.21 -2.22
CA TYR A 73 14.25 2.90 -0.96
C TYR A 73 14.61 4.37 -1.25
N TYR A 74 14.11 5.26 -0.41
CA TYR A 74 14.24 6.70 -0.53
C TYR A 74 14.62 7.32 0.81
N GLN A 75 15.34 8.44 0.79
CA GLN A 75 15.55 9.22 2.00
C GLN A 75 14.29 9.99 2.42
N ARG A 76 13.46 10.39 1.45
CA ARG A 76 12.21 11.14 1.66
C ARG A 76 11.07 10.49 0.88
N PRO A 77 10.59 9.31 1.29
CA PRO A 77 9.63 8.53 0.49
C PRO A 77 8.31 9.25 0.18
N GLY A 78 7.85 10.11 1.08
CA GLY A 78 6.63 10.92 0.91
C GLY A 78 6.80 12.19 0.06
N ALA A 79 7.99 12.49 -0.47
CA ALA A 79 8.18 13.68 -1.31
C ALA A 79 7.39 13.57 -2.64
N PRO A 80 6.86 14.70 -3.16
CA PRO A 80 6.01 14.69 -4.35
C PRO A 80 6.80 14.45 -5.64
N THR A 81 8.08 14.81 -5.69
CA THR A 81 8.91 14.66 -6.90
C THR A 81 10.06 13.66 -6.70
N MET A 82 10.46 12.96 -7.77
CA MET A 82 11.54 11.96 -7.72
C MET A 82 12.89 12.54 -7.27
N LYS A 83 13.20 13.77 -7.70
CA LYS A 83 14.42 14.47 -7.30
C LYS A 83 14.46 14.69 -5.78
N GLU A 84 13.32 15.05 -5.19
CA GLU A 84 13.21 15.30 -3.75
C GLU A 84 13.15 14.03 -2.91
N LYS A 85 12.72 12.89 -3.49
CA LYS A 85 12.70 11.61 -2.78
C LYS A 85 14.10 11.13 -2.39
N ILE A 86 15.12 11.47 -3.17
CA ILE A 86 16.52 11.04 -2.99
C ILE A 86 16.61 9.51 -2.91
N TRP A 87 16.61 8.87 -4.09
CA TRP A 87 16.71 7.41 -4.23
C TRP A 87 17.99 6.86 -3.61
N LYS A 88 17.90 5.69 -2.96
CA LYS A 88 19.00 5.02 -2.24
C LYS A 88 19.33 3.62 -2.76
N GLY A 89 18.38 2.98 -3.43
CA GLY A 89 18.51 1.58 -3.84
C GLY A 89 17.14 1.01 -4.16
N ALA A 90 17.09 -0.25 -4.59
CA ALA A 90 15.85 -0.98 -4.75
C ALA A 90 16.08 -2.49 -4.55
N ASP A 91 15.04 -3.17 -4.10
CA ASP A 91 14.99 -4.62 -4.13
C ASP A 91 14.99 -5.13 -5.58
N LEU A 92 15.61 -6.30 -5.79
CA LEU A 92 15.43 -7.07 -7.00
C LEU A 92 14.19 -7.94 -6.86
N ILE A 93 13.18 -7.70 -7.68
CA ILE A 93 11.88 -8.38 -7.62
C ILE A 93 11.69 -9.19 -8.90
N PHE A 94 11.15 -10.40 -8.73
CA PHE A 94 10.64 -11.23 -9.81
C PHE A 94 9.16 -11.47 -9.58
N ASP A 95 8.35 -11.27 -10.60
CA ASP A 95 6.92 -11.58 -10.57
C ASP A 95 6.67 -12.74 -11.54
N LEU A 96 6.12 -13.83 -11.03
CA LEU A 96 5.81 -15.03 -11.81
C LEU A 96 4.32 -15.03 -12.11
N ASP A 97 3.98 -14.41 -13.23
CA ASP A 97 2.59 -14.25 -13.63
C ASP A 97 2.01 -15.56 -14.18
N ALA A 98 1.00 -16.07 -13.48
CA ALA A 98 0.36 -17.36 -13.77
C ALA A 98 -0.34 -17.37 -15.13
N ASP A 99 -0.75 -16.22 -15.67
CA ASP A 99 -1.38 -16.14 -16.99
C ASP A 99 -0.41 -16.53 -18.13
N HIS A 100 0.90 -16.55 -17.84
CA HIS A 100 1.94 -16.98 -18.75
C HIS A 100 2.38 -18.44 -18.55
N LEU A 101 1.87 -19.13 -17.50
CA LEU A 101 2.12 -20.55 -17.26
C LEU A 101 1.05 -21.37 -18.01
N ARG A 102 1.47 -22.05 -19.08
CA ARG A 102 0.64 -23.03 -19.82
C ARG A 102 0.78 -24.42 -19.24
#